data_AF-A0A2S8RT70-F1
#
_entry.id   AF-A0A2S8RT70-F1
#
_cell.length_a   1.000
_cell.length_b   1.000
_cell.length_c   1.000
_cell.angle_alpha   90.00
_cell.angle_beta   90.00
_cell.angle_gamma   90.00
#
_symmetry.space_group_name_H-M   'P 1'
#
loop_
_entity.id
_entity.type
_entity.pdbx_description
1 polymer ?
#
loop_
_entity_poly.entity_id
_entity_poly.type
_entity_poly.pdbx_seq_one_letter_code
_entity_poly.pdbx_strand_id
1 'polypeptide(L)'
;MERLYEAARLLHQIEGPAQLAKFLNISEQLVNNWQRRGISKGGMLDAQKAFGCSATWLETGIPPMMASVGGANHGNPGSDSTKSDRKKPVIKMQPDAGRDTLPAGEVSVNRLRRALADKNVSPTELASVAGVGVETAALWLGGIGPEISMIQAVGIQNTYGVNSVWLLKGKGEPGVAVRYADAFDPITDLKWRGVPVVGFAQLGDNGHFVDIDYPVGYGDGYVAAPTEDKDAYALRCVGDSMRPRIKDREFVVVEPNHVIEPGDEVLVKSKDGRVMVKEFLYERAGRVHLISVNETHAPIAIDKDNIEKMHYVGWIAKPTAWRPG
;
A
#
# COMPACT_ATOMS: atom_id res chain seq x y z
N MET A 1 -8.23 14.65 -31.13
CA MET A 1 -9.63 14.65 -30.64
C MET A 1 -10.35 13.35 -30.95
N GLU A 2 -10.22 12.79 -32.16
CA GLU A 2 -10.73 11.46 -32.50
C GLU A 2 -10.33 10.39 -31.47
N ARG A 3 -9.04 10.33 -31.10
CA ARG A 3 -8.53 9.40 -30.06
C ARG A 3 -9.16 9.59 -28.68
N LEU A 4 -9.47 10.83 -28.28
CA LEU A 4 -10.13 11.07 -26.99
C LEU A 4 -11.58 10.57 -27.01
N TYR A 5 -12.30 10.77 -28.12
CA TYR A 5 -13.64 10.23 -28.29
C TYR A 5 -13.65 8.72 -28.44
N GLU A 6 -12.65 8.15 -29.11
CA GLU A 6 -12.45 6.70 -29.20
C GLU A 6 -12.22 6.09 -27.81
N ALA A 7 -11.34 6.67 -27.00
CA ALA A 7 -11.14 6.24 -25.63
C ALA A 7 -12.39 6.45 -24.75
N ALA A 8 -13.06 7.58 -24.86
CA ALA A 8 -14.27 7.88 -24.09
C ALA A 8 -15.44 6.94 -24.45
N ARG A 9 -15.57 6.57 -25.72
CA ARG A 9 -16.57 5.61 -26.21
C ARG A 9 -16.27 4.20 -25.77
N LEU A 10 -15.03 3.74 -25.94
CA LEU A 10 -14.62 2.37 -25.63
C LEU A 10 -14.55 2.08 -24.13
N LEU A 11 -14.13 3.05 -23.33
CA LEU A 11 -13.93 2.84 -21.89
C LEU A 11 -15.15 3.22 -21.04
N HIS A 12 -15.92 4.23 -21.46
CA HIS A 12 -16.98 4.82 -20.63
C HIS A 12 -18.31 5.03 -21.37
N GLN A 13 -18.45 4.53 -22.60
CA GLN A 13 -19.67 4.65 -23.43
C GLN A 13 -20.14 6.10 -23.65
N ILE A 14 -19.20 7.05 -23.70
CA ILE A 14 -19.48 8.47 -23.93
C ILE A 14 -19.41 8.77 -25.43
N GLU A 15 -20.50 9.27 -26.01
CA GLU A 15 -20.59 9.49 -27.46
C GLU A 15 -20.64 10.98 -27.87
N GLY A 16 -20.81 11.91 -26.91
CA GLY A 16 -21.05 13.32 -27.21
C GLY A 16 -20.19 14.34 -26.43
N PRO A 17 -19.97 15.55 -26.97
CA PRO A 17 -19.19 16.61 -26.32
C PRO A 17 -19.77 17.07 -24.98
N ALA A 18 -21.10 17.17 -24.86
CA ALA A 18 -21.76 17.54 -23.61
C ALA A 18 -21.59 16.47 -22.51
N GLN A 19 -21.59 15.20 -22.88
CA GLN A 19 -21.35 14.09 -21.95
C GLN A 19 -19.87 14.03 -21.53
N LEU A 20 -18.95 14.26 -22.49
CA LEU A 20 -17.51 14.36 -22.23
C LEU A 20 -17.18 15.52 -21.27
N ALA A 21 -17.81 16.69 -21.47
CA ALA A 21 -17.63 17.86 -20.62
C ALA A 21 -18.11 17.59 -19.18
N LYS A 22 -19.29 16.98 -19.03
CA LYS A 22 -19.83 16.58 -17.73
C LYS A 22 -18.94 15.56 -17.02
N PHE A 23 -18.45 14.56 -17.74
CA PHE A 23 -17.60 13.51 -17.16
C PHE A 23 -16.24 14.05 -16.70
N LEU A 24 -15.62 14.93 -17.48
CA LEU A 24 -14.35 15.57 -17.13
C LEU A 24 -14.51 16.72 -16.14
N ASN A 25 -15.74 17.07 -15.75
CA ASN A 25 -16.06 18.23 -14.93
C ASN A 25 -15.45 19.54 -15.47
N ILE A 26 -15.55 19.75 -16.78
CA ILE A 26 -15.07 20.94 -17.49
C ILE A 26 -16.20 21.59 -18.29
N SER A 27 -16.00 22.84 -18.73
CA SER A 27 -16.99 23.52 -19.56
C SER A 27 -17.09 22.91 -20.95
N GLU A 28 -18.31 22.85 -21.49
CA GLU A 28 -18.55 22.39 -22.88
C GLU A 28 -17.82 23.28 -23.91
N GLN A 29 -17.66 24.57 -23.59
CA GLN A 29 -16.84 25.49 -24.38
C GLN A 29 -15.37 25.05 -24.45
N LEU A 30 -14.80 24.47 -23.38
CA LEU A 30 -13.44 23.95 -23.40
C LEU A 30 -13.31 22.72 -24.30
N VAL A 31 -14.29 21.81 -24.27
CA VAL A 31 -14.34 20.65 -25.17
C VAL A 31 -14.47 21.08 -26.63
N ASN A 32 -15.33 22.06 -26.92
CA ASN A 32 -15.48 22.63 -28.26
C ASN A 32 -14.20 23.33 -28.74
N ASN A 33 -13.46 23.97 -27.82
CA ASN A 33 -12.15 24.53 -28.13
C ASN A 33 -11.11 23.44 -28.45
N TRP A 34 -11.12 22.33 -27.73
CA TRP A 34 -10.24 21.17 -28.03
C TRP A 34 -10.58 20.52 -29.36
N GLN A 35 -11.86 20.41 -29.73
CA GLN A 35 -12.29 19.94 -31.06
C GLN A 35 -11.66 20.76 -32.19
N ARG A 36 -11.57 22.08 -32.03
CA ARG A 36 -11.03 22.97 -33.06
C ARG A 36 -9.51 23.08 -33.05
N ARG A 37 -8.87 23.04 -31.88
CA ARG A 37 -7.45 23.41 -31.71
C ARG A 37 -6.55 22.25 -31.25
N GLY A 38 -7.13 21.09 -30.98
CA GLY A 38 -6.43 20.01 -30.28
C GLY A 38 -6.49 20.16 -28.76
N ILE A 39 -6.33 19.03 -28.08
CA ILE A 39 -6.31 18.99 -26.62
C ILE A 39 -4.97 19.49 -26.09
N SER A 40 -4.99 20.24 -24.99
CA SER A 40 -3.76 20.71 -24.35
C SER A 40 -3.09 19.59 -23.55
N LYS A 41 -1.78 19.72 -23.25
CA LYS A 41 -1.06 18.79 -22.37
C LYS A 41 -1.72 18.62 -21.00
N GLY A 42 -2.23 19.71 -20.41
CA GLY A 42 -3.02 19.66 -19.19
C GLY A 42 -4.31 18.85 -19.36
N GLY A 43 -5.06 19.11 -20.44
CA GLY A 43 -6.28 18.37 -20.72
C GLY A 43 -6.06 16.86 -20.95
N MET A 44 -4.93 16.46 -21.54
CA MET A 44 -4.59 15.05 -21.71
C MET A 44 -4.31 14.35 -20.37
N LEU A 45 -3.69 15.05 -19.41
CA LEU A 45 -3.46 14.52 -18.06
C LEU A 45 -4.77 14.42 -17.26
N ASP A 46 -5.67 15.40 -17.41
CA ASP A 46 -6.99 15.36 -16.78
C ASP A 46 -7.84 14.22 -17.37
N ALA A 47 -7.78 14.02 -18.68
CA ALA A 47 -8.39 12.88 -19.35
C ALA A 47 -7.80 11.54 -18.89
N GLN A 48 -6.48 11.44 -18.74
CA GLN A 48 -5.83 10.24 -18.21
C GLN A 48 -6.29 9.90 -16.79
N LYS A 49 -6.40 10.90 -15.92
CA LYS A 49 -6.88 10.73 -14.53
C LYS A 49 -8.34 10.29 -14.48
N ALA A 50 -9.19 10.88 -15.32
CA ALA A 50 -10.62 10.62 -15.32
C ALA A 50 -10.99 9.31 -16.03
N PHE A 51 -10.34 9.01 -17.16
CA PHE A 51 -10.70 7.88 -18.02
C PHE A 51 -9.81 6.65 -17.87
N GLY A 52 -8.63 6.79 -17.28
CA GLY A 52 -7.61 5.74 -17.28
C GLY A 52 -6.98 5.52 -18.65
N CYS A 53 -7.09 6.47 -19.58
CA CYS A 53 -6.42 6.41 -20.89
C CYS A 53 -5.01 7.00 -20.83
N SER A 54 -4.11 6.59 -21.72
CA SER A 54 -2.74 7.09 -21.74
C SER A 54 -2.66 8.48 -22.39
N ALA A 55 -2.14 9.48 -21.68
CA ALA A 55 -1.87 10.80 -22.25
C ALA A 55 -0.86 10.73 -23.42
N THR A 56 0.12 9.83 -23.32
CA THR A 56 1.08 9.55 -24.39
C THR A 56 0.39 8.97 -25.63
N TRP A 57 -0.62 8.11 -25.46
CA TRP A 57 -1.41 7.59 -26.58
C TRP A 57 -2.33 8.67 -27.18
N LEU A 58 -2.95 9.51 -26.35
CA LEU A 58 -3.74 10.64 -26.84
C LEU A 58 -2.91 11.58 -27.72
N GLU A 59 -1.66 11.82 -27.35
CA GLU A 59 -0.71 12.69 -28.07
C GLU A 59 -0.15 12.01 -29.33
N THR A 60 0.39 10.80 -29.20
CA THR A 60 1.20 10.16 -30.24
C THR A 60 0.47 9.06 -31.03
N GLY A 61 -0.58 8.46 -30.45
CA GLY A 61 -1.25 7.28 -30.99
C GLY A 61 -0.51 5.96 -30.74
N ILE A 62 0.63 6.00 -30.05
CA ILE A 62 1.43 4.81 -29.74
C ILE A 62 0.79 4.09 -28.53
N PRO A 63 0.44 2.80 -28.64
CA PRO A 63 -0.20 2.04 -27.56
C PRO A 63 0.69 1.91 -26.31
N PRO A 64 0.12 1.59 -25.13
CA PRO A 64 -1.26 1.19 -24.90
C PRO A 64 -2.25 2.38 -24.83
N MET A 65 -3.46 2.17 -25.36
CA MET A 65 -4.57 3.14 -25.28
C MET A 65 -5.01 3.39 -23.84
N MET A 66 -5.01 2.34 -23.02
CA MET A 66 -5.20 2.45 -21.59
C MET A 66 -3.86 2.80 -20.93
N ALA A 67 -3.89 3.73 -19.98
CA ALA A 67 -2.78 3.86 -19.05
C ALA A 67 -2.66 2.53 -18.31
N SER A 68 -1.44 1.98 -18.16
CA SER A 68 -1.26 0.72 -17.45
C SER A 68 -1.81 0.87 -16.04
N VAL A 69 -2.96 0.25 -15.79
CA VAL A 69 -3.50 0.11 -14.44
C VAL A 69 -2.50 -0.80 -13.72
N GLY A 70 -1.87 -0.27 -12.68
CA GLY A 70 -1.21 -1.14 -11.71
C GLY A 70 -2.26 -2.04 -11.08
N GLY A 71 -2.40 -3.28 -11.60
CA GLY A 71 -3.11 -4.38 -10.95
C GLY A 71 -4.14 -5.15 -11.79
N ALA A 72 -3.88 -6.47 -11.89
CA ALA A 72 -4.79 -7.62 -12.11
C ALA A 72 -5.32 -7.90 -13.55
N ASN A 73 -5.32 -9.12 -14.11
CA ASN A 73 -4.81 -10.46 -13.76
C ASN A 73 -5.02 -11.42 -14.96
N HIS A 74 -4.34 -12.59 -14.90
CA HIS A 74 -4.60 -13.90 -15.52
C HIS A 74 -3.67 -14.41 -16.64
N GLY A 75 -2.83 -15.38 -16.24
CA GLY A 75 -2.22 -16.38 -17.11
C GLY A 75 -1.53 -17.45 -16.28
N ASN A 76 -2.28 -18.47 -15.83
CA ASN A 76 -1.72 -19.72 -15.33
C ASN A 76 -0.92 -20.40 -16.46
N PRO A 77 0.28 -20.94 -16.16
CA PRO A 77 0.42 -22.36 -16.43
C PRO A 77 1.21 -23.11 -15.36
N GLY A 78 0.75 -24.33 -15.08
CA GLY A 78 1.64 -25.48 -14.88
C GLY A 78 2.30 -25.58 -13.52
N SER A 79 1.72 -26.45 -12.69
CA SER A 79 2.41 -27.16 -11.63
C SER A 79 3.74 -27.74 -12.13
N ASP A 80 4.86 -27.41 -11.49
CA ASP A 80 5.81 -28.44 -11.15
C ASP A 80 6.50 -28.18 -9.81
N SER A 81 6.62 -29.28 -9.10
CA SER A 81 7.20 -29.48 -7.79
C SER A 81 8.69 -29.15 -7.75
N THR A 82 9.14 -28.52 -6.66
CA THR A 82 10.34 -28.96 -5.92
C THR A 82 10.50 -28.14 -4.65
N LYS A 83 10.52 -28.86 -3.51
CA LYS A 83 10.97 -28.35 -2.21
C LYS A 83 12.38 -27.77 -2.35
N SER A 84 12.61 -26.56 -1.86
CA SER A 84 13.95 -26.14 -1.46
C SER A 84 13.88 -25.28 -0.20
N ASP A 85 14.31 -25.86 0.92
CA ASP A 85 14.72 -25.14 2.12
C ASP A 85 15.65 -23.98 1.75
N ARG A 86 15.24 -22.74 2.02
CA ARG A 86 16.18 -21.60 2.00
C ARG A 86 16.09 -20.84 3.31
N LYS A 87 17.10 -21.12 4.15
CA LYS A 87 17.47 -20.33 5.32
C LYS A 87 17.50 -18.84 4.97
N LYS A 88 16.87 -18.02 5.82
CA LYS A 88 16.95 -16.54 5.81
C LYS A 88 18.41 -16.09 5.74
N PRO A 89 18.80 -15.12 4.89
CA PRO A 89 20.13 -14.54 4.96
C PRO A 89 20.20 -13.62 6.19
N VAL A 90 21.15 -13.92 7.07
CA VAL A 90 21.60 -12.97 8.10
C VAL A 90 22.28 -11.81 7.37
N ILE A 91 21.77 -10.59 7.55
CA ILE A 91 22.41 -9.38 7.05
C ILE A 91 23.76 -9.26 7.75
N LYS A 92 24.85 -9.60 7.06
CA LYS A 92 26.19 -9.23 7.49
C LYS A 92 26.41 -7.78 7.06
N MET A 93 26.56 -6.88 8.04
CA MET A 93 27.14 -5.56 7.80
C MET A 93 28.53 -5.78 7.20
N GLN A 94 28.73 -5.32 5.96
CA GLN A 94 30.03 -5.32 5.32
C GLN A 94 30.74 -4.00 5.68
N PRO A 95 32.03 -4.03 6.06
CA PRO A 95 32.72 -2.87 6.59
C PRO A 95 33.04 -1.84 5.50
N ASP A 96 33.03 -0.59 5.95
CA ASP A 96 33.46 0.65 5.31
C ASP A 96 34.51 0.46 4.19
N ALA A 97 34.06 0.44 2.94
CA ALA A 97 34.92 0.40 1.77
C ALA A 97 35.10 1.81 1.21
N GLY A 98 36.22 2.43 1.56
CA GLY A 98 36.96 3.41 0.76
C GLY A 98 36.17 4.59 0.17
N ARG A 99 36.26 5.75 0.83
CA ARG A 99 36.00 7.06 0.20
C ARG A 99 36.99 7.30 -0.94
N ASP A 100 36.64 6.94 -2.17
CA ASP A 100 37.26 7.51 -3.37
C ASP A 100 36.72 8.93 -3.57
N THR A 101 37.27 9.88 -2.83
CA THR A 101 36.98 11.30 -3.04
C THR A 101 37.49 11.72 -4.41
N LEU A 102 36.55 12.08 -5.29
CA LEU A 102 36.77 12.57 -6.64
C LEU A 102 37.71 13.80 -6.70
N PRO A 103 38.51 13.95 -7.76
CA PRO A 103 39.32 15.15 -7.98
C PRO A 103 38.43 16.38 -8.17
N ALA A 104 38.69 17.44 -7.40
CA ALA A 104 37.97 18.71 -7.49
C ALA A 104 38.15 19.37 -8.87
N GLY A 105 37.05 19.75 -9.53
CA GLY A 105 37.05 20.48 -10.80
C GLY A 105 36.64 19.70 -12.06
N GLU A 106 36.22 18.43 -11.93
CA GLU A 106 35.76 17.65 -13.06
C GLU A 106 34.47 18.25 -13.69
N VAL A 107 34.38 18.31 -15.02
CA VAL A 107 33.18 18.78 -15.75
C VAL A 107 32.14 17.67 -15.88
N SER A 108 30.87 18.03 -16.11
CA SER A 108 29.74 17.08 -16.19
C SER A 108 29.95 15.99 -17.25
N VAL A 109 30.62 16.32 -18.36
CA VAL A 109 30.93 15.38 -19.44
C VAL A 109 31.89 14.28 -19.00
N ASN A 110 32.93 14.60 -18.23
CA ASN A 110 33.87 13.60 -17.73
C ASN A 110 33.20 12.65 -16.72
N ARG A 111 32.32 13.19 -15.88
CA ARG A 111 31.46 12.40 -15.00
C ARG A 111 30.53 11.46 -15.78
N LEU A 112 29.92 11.94 -16.87
CA LEU A 112 29.09 11.10 -17.74
C LEU A 112 29.88 9.95 -18.33
N ARG A 113 31.03 10.25 -18.96
CA ARG A 113 31.89 9.25 -19.58
C ARG A 113 32.25 8.15 -18.59
N ARG A 114 32.67 8.51 -17.37
CA ARG A 114 32.99 7.53 -16.33
C ARG A 114 31.77 6.71 -15.92
N ALA A 115 30.61 7.34 -15.71
CA ALA A 115 29.40 6.63 -15.28
C ALA A 115 28.87 5.65 -16.34
N LEU A 116 29.21 5.86 -17.61
CA LEU A 116 28.79 5.01 -18.72
C LEU A 116 29.89 4.06 -19.24
N ALA A 117 31.11 4.12 -18.69
CA ALA A 117 32.26 3.34 -19.18
C ALA A 117 31.98 1.83 -19.22
N ASP A 118 31.32 1.29 -18.19
CA ASP A 118 31.03 -0.14 -18.06
C ASP A 118 29.72 -0.56 -18.75
N LYS A 119 28.94 0.40 -19.27
CA LYS A 119 27.58 0.18 -19.81
C LYS A 119 27.54 -0.05 -21.33
N ASN A 120 28.70 -0.08 -22.00
CA ASN A 120 28.87 -0.31 -23.44
C ASN A 120 27.85 0.46 -24.32
N VAL A 121 27.61 1.73 -23.97
CA VAL A 121 26.59 2.60 -24.57
C VAL A 121 27.04 3.11 -25.94
N SER A 122 26.16 3.01 -26.95
CA SER A 122 26.45 3.56 -28.28
C SER A 122 26.16 5.07 -28.36
N PRO A 123 26.86 5.85 -29.20
CA PRO A 123 26.56 7.27 -29.42
C PRO A 123 25.11 7.52 -29.86
N THR A 124 24.56 6.64 -30.70
CA THR A 124 23.18 6.73 -31.22
C THR A 124 22.16 6.55 -30.10
N GLU A 125 22.38 5.59 -29.21
CA GLU A 125 21.50 5.32 -28.07
C GLU A 125 21.54 6.47 -27.06
N LEU A 126 22.74 6.95 -26.71
CA LEU A 126 22.91 8.09 -25.82
C LEU A 126 22.27 9.36 -26.40
N ALA A 127 22.39 9.59 -27.71
CA ALA A 127 21.76 10.71 -28.39
C ALA A 127 20.24 10.68 -28.28
N SER A 128 19.63 9.51 -28.50
CA SER A 128 18.19 9.31 -28.35
C SER A 128 17.71 9.55 -26.91
N VAL A 129 18.46 9.06 -25.92
CA VAL A 129 18.12 9.20 -24.50
C VAL A 129 18.23 10.64 -24.01
N ALA A 130 19.28 11.35 -24.42
CA ALA A 130 19.53 12.72 -23.98
C ALA A 130 18.82 13.77 -24.85
N GLY A 131 18.22 13.38 -25.98
CA GLY A 131 17.58 14.31 -26.92
C GLY A 131 18.59 15.25 -27.59
N VAL A 132 19.77 14.73 -27.95
CA VAL A 132 20.86 15.49 -28.61
C VAL A 132 21.24 14.86 -29.95
N GLY A 133 22.06 15.55 -30.74
CA GLY A 133 22.65 14.98 -31.95
C GLY A 133 23.65 13.87 -31.65
N VAL A 134 23.77 12.90 -32.57
CA VAL A 134 24.70 11.76 -32.45
C VAL A 134 26.15 12.21 -32.30
N GLU A 135 26.54 13.30 -32.97
CA GLU A 135 27.87 13.90 -32.84
C GLU A 135 28.14 14.39 -31.42
N THR A 136 27.19 15.11 -30.81
CA THR A 136 27.29 15.58 -29.41
C THR A 136 27.43 14.41 -28.43
N ALA A 137 26.63 13.35 -28.63
CA ALA A 137 26.71 12.16 -27.79
C ALA A 137 28.04 11.40 -27.95
N ALA A 138 28.59 11.34 -29.17
CA ALA A 138 29.91 10.76 -29.42
C ALA A 138 31.02 11.55 -28.72
N LEU A 139 30.97 12.89 -28.79
CA LEU A 139 31.90 13.76 -28.07
C LEU A 139 31.82 13.51 -26.55
N TRP A 140 30.61 13.39 -26.00
CA TRP A 140 30.42 13.12 -24.58
C TRP A 140 31.02 11.78 -24.13
N LEU A 141 30.86 10.71 -24.92
CA LEU A 141 31.52 9.43 -24.65
C LEU A 141 33.05 9.53 -24.76
N GLY A 142 33.55 10.49 -25.56
CA GLY A 142 34.97 10.87 -25.60
C GLY A 142 35.44 11.73 -24.42
N GLY A 143 34.54 12.22 -23.56
CA GLY A 143 34.88 13.09 -22.43
C GLY A 143 35.00 14.58 -22.80
N ILE A 144 34.56 14.96 -23.99
CA ILE A 144 34.64 16.31 -24.53
C ILE A 144 33.27 16.80 -25.01
N GLY A 145 33.13 18.11 -25.23
CA GLY A 145 31.89 18.69 -25.75
C GLY A 145 31.13 19.55 -24.75
N PRO A 146 29.88 19.95 -25.09
CA PRO A 146 29.13 20.94 -24.33
C PRO A 146 28.68 20.40 -22.97
N GLU A 147 28.45 21.30 -22.00
CA GLU A 147 27.93 20.90 -20.69
C GLU A 147 26.56 20.24 -20.81
N ILE A 148 26.35 19.21 -20.00
CA ILE A 148 25.09 18.48 -19.91
C ILE A 148 24.07 19.37 -19.19
N SER A 149 22.93 19.62 -19.82
CA SER A 149 21.81 20.34 -19.22
C SER A 149 21.01 19.44 -18.26
N MET A 150 20.16 20.06 -17.43
CA MET A 150 19.30 19.31 -16.50
C MET A 150 18.37 18.32 -17.21
N ILE A 151 17.80 18.68 -18.36
CA ILE A 151 16.90 17.82 -19.13
C ILE A 151 17.65 16.58 -19.64
N GLN A 152 18.86 16.77 -20.17
CA GLN A 152 19.73 15.69 -20.65
C GLN A 152 20.15 14.77 -19.49
N ALA A 153 20.54 15.36 -18.36
CA ALA A 153 20.92 14.61 -17.16
C ALA A 153 19.77 13.75 -16.61
N VAL A 154 18.52 14.24 -16.66
CA VAL A 154 17.34 13.46 -16.25
C VAL A 154 17.05 12.33 -17.24
N GLY A 155 17.18 12.57 -18.55
CA GLY A 155 17.06 11.52 -19.57
C GLY A 155 18.06 10.39 -19.32
N ILE A 156 19.32 10.75 -19.11
CA ILE A 156 20.42 9.82 -18.80
C ILE A 156 20.15 9.09 -17.47
N GLN A 157 19.66 9.78 -16.44
CA GLN A 157 19.31 9.17 -15.15
C GLN A 157 18.24 8.09 -15.30
N ASN A 158 17.18 8.37 -16.06
CA ASN A 158 16.05 7.45 -16.20
C ASN A 158 16.44 6.16 -16.93
N THR A 159 17.30 6.26 -17.94
CA THR A 159 17.73 5.09 -18.72
C THR A 159 18.90 4.36 -18.07
N TYR A 160 19.95 5.09 -17.68
CA TYR A 160 21.20 4.48 -17.24
C TYR A 160 21.38 4.45 -15.72
N GLY A 161 20.48 5.06 -14.95
CA GLY A 161 20.54 5.07 -13.49
C GLY A 161 21.63 5.98 -12.91
N VAL A 162 22.10 6.97 -13.67
CA VAL A 162 23.13 7.93 -13.24
C VAL A 162 22.49 9.06 -12.45
N ASN A 163 22.98 9.37 -11.24
CA ASN A 163 22.48 10.50 -10.45
C ASN A 163 22.71 11.84 -11.16
N SER A 164 21.62 12.53 -11.49
CA SER A 164 21.64 13.83 -12.16
C SER A 164 22.31 14.94 -11.34
N VAL A 165 22.18 14.92 -9.99
CA VAL A 165 22.83 15.89 -9.09
C VAL A 165 24.33 15.67 -9.07
N TRP A 166 24.78 14.41 -9.00
CA TRP A 166 26.18 14.06 -9.12
C TRP A 166 26.73 14.44 -10.50
N LEU A 167 25.99 14.10 -11.56
CA LEU A 167 26.40 14.38 -12.93
C LEU A 167 26.60 15.88 -13.19
N LEU A 168 25.67 16.72 -12.72
CA LEU A 168 25.70 18.16 -12.97
C LEU A 168 26.61 18.92 -12.00
N LYS A 169 26.59 18.56 -10.71
CA LYS A 169 27.21 19.36 -9.63
C LYS A 169 28.31 18.64 -8.87
N GLY A 170 28.60 17.38 -9.19
CA GLY A 170 29.61 16.57 -8.50
C GLY A 170 29.27 16.24 -7.05
N LYS A 171 27.99 16.35 -6.66
CA LYS A 171 27.52 16.11 -5.28
C LYS A 171 26.77 14.79 -5.18
N GLY A 172 27.09 13.98 -4.16
CA GLY A 172 26.50 12.65 -3.95
C GLY A 172 27.24 11.56 -4.72
N GLU A 173 26.65 10.37 -4.80
CA GLU A 173 27.25 9.23 -5.50
C GLU A 173 26.84 9.15 -6.99
N PRO A 174 27.70 8.61 -7.89
CA PRO A 174 27.43 8.47 -9.32
C PRO A 174 26.25 7.56 -9.67
N GLY A 175 25.94 6.60 -8.78
CA GLY A 175 24.85 5.63 -8.92
C GLY A 175 23.47 6.28 -8.77
N VAL A 176 22.41 5.50 -8.59
CA VAL A 176 21.05 6.06 -8.52
C VAL A 176 20.94 6.97 -7.28
N ALA A 177 20.75 8.27 -7.49
CA ALA A 177 20.25 9.17 -6.45
C ALA A 177 18.97 8.51 -5.96
N VAL A 178 18.94 8.12 -4.69
CA VAL A 178 17.82 7.52 -3.95
C VAL A 178 16.54 7.62 -4.78
N ARG A 179 16.10 6.50 -5.38
CA ARG A 179 14.76 6.48 -5.95
C ARG A 179 13.84 6.85 -4.79
N TYR A 180 13.22 8.03 -4.81
CA TYR A 180 12.03 8.31 -4.02
C TYR A 180 10.82 7.48 -4.51
N ALA A 181 11.08 6.31 -5.07
CA ALA A 181 10.19 5.18 -4.98
C ALA A 181 10.76 4.36 -3.83
N ASP A 182 10.27 4.60 -2.62
CA ASP A 182 10.12 3.47 -1.71
C ASP A 182 9.41 2.42 -2.57
N ALA A 183 10.10 1.33 -2.90
CA ALA A 183 9.44 0.24 -3.61
C ALA A 183 8.22 -0.08 -2.78
N PHE A 184 7.02 0.10 -3.34
CA PHE A 184 5.79 -0.29 -2.68
C PHE A 184 5.87 -1.80 -2.52
N ASP A 185 6.39 -2.22 -1.37
CA ASP A 185 6.54 -3.60 -0.92
C ASP A 185 5.50 -3.82 0.17
N PRO A 186 4.20 -3.86 -0.18
CA PRO A 186 3.16 -4.10 0.81
C PRO A 186 3.35 -5.51 1.36
N ILE A 187 2.91 -5.74 2.59
CA ILE A 187 2.74 -7.10 3.09
C ILE A 187 1.69 -7.77 2.19
N THR A 188 2.12 -8.59 1.24
CA THR A 188 1.23 -9.25 0.27
C THR A 188 0.61 -10.55 0.79
N ASP A 189 1.12 -11.11 1.88
CA ASP A 189 0.69 -12.41 2.44
C ASP A 189 -0.27 -12.26 3.63
N LEU A 190 -1.27 -11.37 3.51
CA LEU A 190 -2.35 -11.28 4.50
C LEU A 190 -3.34 -12.43 4.28
N LYS A 191 -3.34 -13.41 5.19
CA LYS A 191 -4.26 -14.55 5.16
C LYS A 191 -5.60 -14.16 5.76
N TRP A 192 -6.56 -13.82 4.91
CA TRP A 192 -7.94 -13.61 5.31
C TRP A 192 -8.66 -14.95 5.50
N ARG A 193 -9.45 -15.04 6.58
CA ARG A 193 -10.33 -16.19 6.81
C ARG A 193 -11.69 -15.77 7.35
N GLY A 194 -12.68 -16.63 7.14
CA GLY A 194 -13.96 -16.54 7.83
C GLY A 194 -13.79 -16.98 9.28
N VAL A 195 -13.81 -16.03 10.20
CA VAL A 195 -13.81 -16.26 11.64
C VAL A 195 -15.26 -16.51 12.09
N PRO A 196 -15.58 -17.63 12.74
CA PRO A 196 -16.95 -17.95 13.14
C PRO A 196 -17.44 -17.00 14.22
N VAL A 197 -18.68 -16.53 14.08
CA VAL A 197 -19.37 -15.77 15.13
C VAL A 197 -19.98 -16.74 16.12
N VAL A 198 -19.42 -16.80 17.33
CA VAL A 198 -19.80 -17.78 18.36
C VAL A 198 -20.75 -17.22 19.41
N GLY A 199 -21.16 -15.95 19.29
CA GLY A 199 -22.15 -15.35 20.16
C GLY A 199 -22.04 -13.83 20.29
N PHE A 200 -22.42 -13.33 21.46
CA PHE A 200 -22.46 -11.90 21.79
C PHE A 200 -21.56 -11.59 23.00
N ALA A 201 -20.88 -10.44 22.98
CA ALA A 201 -20.13 -9.91 24.12
C ALA A 201 -20.84 -8.65 24.63
N GLN A 202 -21.14 -8.56 25.93
CA GLN A 202 -21.80 -7.39 26.49
C GLN A 202 -20.77 -6.34 26.94
N LEU A 203 -21.03 -5.09 26.56
CA LEU A 203 -20.26 -3.90 26.89
C LEU A 203 -20.98 -3.14 28.01
N GLY A 204 -21.02 -3.70 29.22
CA GLY A 204 -21.63 -3.10 30.41
C GLY A 204 -21.72 -4.06 31.61
N ASP A 205 -22.24 -3.58 32.75
CA ASP A 205 -22.08 -4.25 34.05
C ASP A 205 -23.10 -5.36 34.38
N ASN A 206 -24.20 -5.47 33.61
CA ASN A 206 -25.37 -6.30 33.95
C ASN A 206 -25.75 -7.31 32.85
N GLY A 207 -25.04 -8.44 32.76
CA GLY A 207 -25.29 -9.46 31.74
C GLY A 207 -25.05 -10.89 32.19
N HIS A 208 -26.07 -11.75 32.09
CA HIS A 208 -25.99 -13.21 32.17
C HIS A 208 -26.12 -13.79 30.76
N PHE A 209 -25.14 -14.50 30.18
CA PHE A 209 -25.38 -15.22 28.91
C PHE A 209 -24.47 -16.44 28.64
N VAL A 210 -24.85 -17.15 27.57
CA VAL A 210 -24.65 -18.55 27.16
C VAL A 210 -23.21 -18.96 26.87
N ASP A 211 -22.95 -20.24 27.15
CA ASP A 211 -21.69 -20.94 26.98
C ASP A 211 -20.98 -20.67 25.65
N ILE A 212 -19.71 -20.27 25.73
CA ILE A 212 -18.77 -20.16 24.59
C ILE A 212 -18.32 -21.56 24.14
N ASP A 213 -18.86 -22.62 24.72
CA ASP A 213 -18.56 -24.01 24.38
C ASP A 213 -19.41 -24.48 23.18
N TYR A 214 -19.25 -23.81 22.03
CA TYR A 214 -19.77 -24.30 20.75
C TYR A 214 -18.62 -24.86 19.90
N PRO A 215 -18.73 -26.09 19.37
CA PRO A 215 -17.74 -26.58 18.42
C PRO A 215 -17.73 -25.70 17.17
N VAL A 216 -16.52 -25.38 16.71
CA VAL A 216 -16.21 -24.58 15.52
C VAL A 216 -17.00 -25.11 14.31
N GLY A 217 -18.05 -24.42 13.88
CA GLY A 217 -18.87 -24.83 12.72
C GLY A 217 -20.37 -24.52 12.76
N TYR A 218 -20.92 -24.11 13.91
CA TYR A 218 -22.35 -23.74 14.06
C TYR A 218 -22.53 -22.30 14.59
N GLY A 219 -21.71 -21.37 14.10
CA GLY A 219 -21.84 -19.95 14.46
C GLY A 219 -23.02 -19.27 13.76
N ASP A 220 -23.48 -18.15 14.30
CA ASP A 220 -24.42 -17.22 13.66
C ASP A 220 -23.76 -16.51 12.45
N GLY A 221 -23.05 -17.24 11.57
CA GLY A 221 -22.28 -16.70 10.45
C GLY A 221 -20.79 -16.46 10.74
N TYR A 222 -20.16 -15.68 9.86
CA TYR A 222 -18.72 -15.45 9.84
C TYR A 222 -18.36 -13.97 9.66
N VAL A 223 -17.20 -13.58 10.15
CA VAL A 223 -16.56 -12.29 9.91
C VAL A 223 -15.23 -12.51 9.21
N ALA A 224 -14.96 -11.79 8.12
CA ALA A 224 -13.66 -11.84 7.46
C ALA A 224 -12.62 -11.08 8.29
N ALA A 225 -11.53 -11.75 8.67
CA ALA A 225 -10.43 -11.14 9.42
C ALA A 225 -9.06 -11.67 8.94
N PRO A 226 -8.01 -10.83 8.95
CA PRO A 226 -6.65 -11.24 8.63
C PRO A 226 -5.95 -11.77 9.88
N THR A 227 -6.23 -13.02 10.26
CA THR A 227 -5.66 -13.66 11.46
C THR A 227 -5.03 -15.01 11.13
N GLU A 228 -3.87 -15.27 11.75
CA GLU A 228 -3.18 -16.56 11.69
C GLU A 228 -3.63 -17.52 12.80
N ASP A 229 -4.35 -17.03 13.82
CA ASP A 229 -4.81 -17.85 14.94
C ASP A 229 -5.91 -18.82 14.47
N LYS A 230 -5.60 -20.12 14.53
CA LYS A 230 -6.49 -21.22 14.12
C LYS A 230 -7.78 -21.27 14.91
N ASP A 231 -7.72 -20.88 16.18
CA ASP A 231 -8.80 -20.94 17.14
C ASP A 231 -9.50 -19.58 17.30
N ALA A 232 -9.22 -18.63 16.41
CA ALA A 232 -9.88 -17.33 16.42
C ALA A 232 -11.40 -17.46 16.30
N TYR A 233 -12.12 -16.65 17.06
CA TYR A 233 -13.57 -16.58 17.06
C TYR A 233 -14.04 -15.14 17.20
N ALA A 234 -15.27 -14.86 16.75
CA ALA A 234 -15.83 -13.52 16.80
C ALA A 234 -17.04 -13.46 17.73
N LEU A 235 -17.21 -12.32 18.41
CA LEU A 235 -18.45 -12.00 19.12
C LEU A 235 -19.01 -10.67 18.64
N ARG A 236 -20.34 -10.57 18.53
CA ARG A 236 -20.99 -9.27 18.32
C ARG A 236 -21.12 -8.55 19.66
N CYS A 237 -20.61 -7.33 19.72
CA CYS A 237 -20.66 -6.47 20.88
C CYS A 237 -22.03 -5.82 21.07
N VAL A 238 -22.48 -5.71 22.31
CA VAL A 238 -23.75 -5.07 22.69
C VAL A 238 -23.51 -4.07 23.81
N GLY A 239 -23.86 -2.80 23.61
CA GLY A 239 -23.66 -1.74 24.62
C GLY A 239 -22.60 -0.72 24.21
N ASP A 240 -22.12 0.08 25.18
CA ASP A 240 -21.36 1.29 24.90
C ASP A 240 -20.09 1.49 25.74
N SER A 241 -19.73 0.55 26.62
CA SER A 241 -18.54 0.70 27.48
C SER A 241 -17.21 0.85 26.72
N MET A 242 -17.15 0.44 25.46
CA MET A 242 -15.93 0.57 24.65
C MET A 242 -16.02 1.66 23.58
N ARG A 243 -17.03 2.54 23.61
CA ARG A 243 -17.11 3.67 22.67
C ARG A 243 -16.03 4.72 22.98
N PRO A 244 -15.45 5.38 21.96
CA PRO A 244 -15.78 5.29 20.53
C PRO A 244 -15.09 4.15 19.76
N ARG A 245 -14.20 3.39 20.41
CA ARG A 245 -13.33 2.37 19.81
C ARG A 245 -14.09 1.16 19.27
N ILE A 246 -14.94 0.56 20.09
CA ILE A 246 -15.87 -0.52 19.73
C ILE A 246 -17.29 -0.02 19.97
N LYS A 247 -18.11 -0.05 18.92
CA LYS A 247 -19.50 0.43 18.96
C LYS A 247 -20.47 -0.73 19.13
N ASP A 248 -21.67 -0.41 19.62
CA ASP A 248 -22.80 -1.34 19.63
C ASP A 248 -22.98 -2.00 18.25
N ARG A 249 -23.20 -3.31 18.25
CA ARG A 249 -23.36 -4.20 17.08
C ARG A 249 -22.11 -4.44 16.23
N GLU A 250 -20.96 -3.84 16.55
CA GLU A 250 -19.70 -4.24 15.93
C GLU A 250 -19.28 -5.63 16.40
N PHE A 251 -18.35 -6.24 15.66
CA PHE A 251 -17.80 -7.54 16.02
C PHE A 251 -16.36 -7.36 16.50
N VAL A 252 -15.99 -8.09 17.54
CA VAL A 252 -14.59 -8.28 17.93
C VAL A 252 -14.12 -9.65 17.48
N VAL A 253 -12.92 -9.73 16.94
CA VAL A 253 -12.22 -10.97 16.61
C VAL A 253 -11.22 -11.23 17.73
N VAL A 254 -11.40 -12.36 18.39
CA VAL A 254 -10.63 -12.80 19.54
C VAL A 254 -9.62 -13.84 19.08
N GLU A 255 -8.35 -13.66 19.45
CA GLU A 255 -7.24 -14.57 19.16
C GLU A 255 -6.78 -15.21 20.48
N PRO A 256 -7.33 -16.38 20.87
CA PRO A 256 -7.05 -16.99 22.17
C PRO A 256 -5.59 -17.42 22.36
N ASN A 257 -4.84 -17.65 21.28
CA ASN A 257 -3.44 -18.09 21.33
C ASN A 257 -2.44 -16.91 21.36
N HIS A 258 -2.94 -15.67 21.38
CA HIS A 258 -2.13 -14.46 21.43
C HIS A 258 -1.78 -14.08 22.88
N VAL A 259 -0.53 -13.67 23.12
CA VAL A 259 -0.06 -13.23 24.45
C VAL A 259 -0.55 -11.81 24.72
N ILE A 260 -1.19 -11.61 25.87
CA ILE A 260 -1.77 -10.31 26.24
C ILE A 260 -0.76 -9.44 26.97
N GLU A 261 -0.71 -8.16 26.62
CA GLU A 261 0.08 -7.12 27.26
C GLU A 261 -0.79 -5.97 27.82
N PRO A 262 -0.32 -5.26 28.85
CA PRO A 262 -0.91 -3.98 29.28
C PRO A 262 -1.19 -3.02 28.12
N GLY A 263 -2.41 -2.51 28.05
CA GLY A 263 -2.93 -1.66 26.98
C GLY A 263 -3.72 -2.41 25.92
N ASP A 264 -3.70 -3.74 25.92
CA ASP A 264 -4.47 -4.53 24.95
C ASP A 264 -5.97 -4.53 25.27
N GLU A 265 -6.77 -4.55 24.21
CA GLU A 265 -8.18 -4.92 24.32
C GLU A 265 -8.31 -6.43 24.53
N VAL A 266 -9.06 -6.81 25.56
CA VAL A 266 -9.22 -8.21 25.98
C VAL A 266 -10.69 -8.57 26.14
N LEU A 267 -11.01 -9.80 25.72
CA LEU A 267 -12.23 -10.48 26.12
C LEU A 267 -11.98 -11.13 27.49
N VAL A 268 -12.85 -10.87 28.46
CA VAL A 268 -12.80 -11.48 29.79
C VAL A 268 -14.10 -12.25 30.03
N LYS A 269 -13.99 -13.56 30.28
CA LYS A 269 -15.06 -14.40 30.81
C LYS A 269 -14.78 -14.64 32.29
N SER A 270 -15.68 -14.17 33.14
CA SER A 270 -15.64 -14.39 34.59
C SER A 270 -16.39 -15.66 34.96
N LYS A 271 -16.01 -16.31 36.07
CA LYS A 271 -16.62 -17.55 36.58
C LYS A 271 -18.10 -17.40 36.97
N ASP A 272 -18.57 -16.16 37.16
CA ASP A 272 -19.98 -15.84 37.37
C ASP A 272 -20.80 -15.75 36.06
N GLY A 273 -20.18 -16.03 34.91
CA GLY A 273 -20.82 -16.07 33.60
C GLY A 273 -20.80 -14.73 32.85
N ARG A 274 -20.21 -13.67 33.41
CA ARG A 274 -20.09 -12.39 32.70
C ARG A 274 -19.01 -12.48 31.60
N VAL A 275 -19.36 -12.07 30.38
CA VAL A 275 -18.44 -11.91 29.25
C VAL A 275 -18.39 -10.44 28.86
N MET A 276 -17.20 -9.85 28.94
CA MET A 276 -16.97 -8.43 28.70
C MET A 276 -15.77 -8.21 27.78
N VAL A 277 -15.77 -7.08 27.09
CA VAL A 277 -14.57 -6.55 26.42
C VAL A 277 -14.12 -5.32 27.18
N LYS A 278 -12.84 -5.28 27.54
CA LYS A 278 -12.20 -4.21 28.31
C LYS A 278 -10.77 -3.99 27.82
N GLU A 279 -10.14 -2.89 28.21
CA GLU A 279 -8.70 -2.70 28.08
C GLU A 279 -8.01 -3.23 29.34
N PHE A 280 -6.99 -4.06 29.17
CA PHE A 280 -6.21 -4.62 30.27
C PHE A 280 -5.13 -3.62 30.71
N LEU A 281 -5.19 -3.15 31.96
CA LEU A 281 -4.18 -2.21 32.47
C LEU A 281 -2.97 -2.92 33.05
N TYR A 282 -3.18 -3.79 34.03
CA TYR A 282 -2.11 -4.54 34.69
C TYR A 282 -2.70 -5.59 35.64
N GLU A 283 -1.86 -6.55 36.02
CA GLU A 283 -2.12 -7.47 37.13
C GLU A 283 -1.29 -7.05 38.36
N ARG A 284 -1.93 -6.90 39.51
CA ARG A 284 -1.25 -6.60 40.78
C ARG A 284 -1.95 -7.29 41.94
N ALA A 285 -1.15 -7.90 42.83
CA ALA A 285 -1.65 -8.56 44.04
C ALA A 285 -2.79 -9.58 43.76
N GLY A 286 -2.66 -10.36 42.67
CA GLY A 286 -3.66 -11.36 42.28
C GLY A 286 -4.94 -10.78 41.67
N ARG A 287 -4.99 -9.48 41.39
CA ARG A 287 -6.14 -8.82 40.77
C ARG A 287 -5.77 -8.28 39.39
N VAL A 288 -6.67 -8.50 38.44
CA VAL A 288 -6.60 -7.98 37.08
C VAL A 288 -7.38 -6.69 37.03
N HIS A 289 -6.70 -5.60 36.67
CA HIS A 289 -7.29 -4.29 36.52
C HIS A 289 -7.67 -4.04 35.05
N LEU A 290 -8.93 -3.68 34.85
CA LEU A 290 -9.56 -3.54 33.54
C LEU A 290 -10.24 -2.16 33.47
N ILE A 291 -10.17 -1.51 32.31
CA ILE A 291 -10.90 -0.26 32.06
C ILE A 291 -11.76 -0.35 30.83
N SER A 292 -12.69 0.58 30.76
CA SER A 292 -13.56 0.83 29.62
C SER A 292 -12.98 2.01 28.85
N VAL A 293 -12.94 1.97 27.52
CA VAL A 293 -12.54 3.14 26.71
C VAL A 293 -13.53 4.29 26.92
N ASN A 294 -14.81 3.98 27.14
CA ASN A 294 -15.80 4.96 27.53
C ASN A 294 -15.68 5.29 29.02
N GLU A 295 -15.18 6.49 29.32
CA GLU A 295 -14.93 6.99 30.69
C GLU A 295 -16.20 7.07 31.56
N THR A 296 -17.40 7.00 30.99
CA THR A 296 -18.65 6.93 31.77
C THR A 296 -18.81 5.60 32.51
N HIS A 297 -17.99 4.59 32.20
CA HIS A 297 -17.98 3.28 32.84
C HIS A 297 -16.76 3.17 33.74
N ALA A 298 -16.98 2.85 35.02
CA ALA A 298 -15.91 2.80 36.01
C ALA A 298 -14.89 1.67 35.72
N PRO A 299 -13.62 1.83 36.13
CA PRO A 299 -12.66 0.75 36.17
C PRO A 299 -13.14 -0.44 37.01
N ILE A 300 -12.77 -1.65 36.60
CA ILE A 300 -13.13 -2.90 37.29
C ILE A 300 -11.83 -3.61 37.69
N ALA A 301 -11.81 -4.18 38.90
CA ALA A 301 -10.72 -5.03 39.37
C ALA A 301 -11.27 -6.40 39.78
N ILE A 302 -10.93 -7.44 39.02
CA ILE A 302 -11.41 -8.81 39.23
C ILE A 302 -10.27 -9.64 39.83
N ASP A 303 -10.55 -10.46 40.85
CA ASP A 303 -9.57 -11.45 41.32
C ASP A 303 -9.26 -12.42 40.18
N LYS A 304 -7.97 -12.69 39.95
CA LYS A 304 -7.52 -13.58 38.86
C LYS A 304 -8.16 -14.96 38.95
N ASP A 305 -8.37 -15.45 40.16
CA ASP A 305 -9.03 -16.73 40.42
C ASP A 305 -10.52 -16.73 40.04
N ASN A 306 -11.14 -15.56 39.82
CA ASN A 306 -12.51 -15.43 39.35
C ASN A 306 -12.61 -15.25 37.82
N ILE A 307 -11.47 -15.20 37.11
CA ILE A 307 -11.44 -15.15 35.65
C ILE A 307 -11.35 -16.58 35.11
N GLU A 308 -12.30 -16.95 34.25
CA GLU A 308 -12.32 -18.23 33.55
C GLU A 308 -11.44 -18.20 32.29
N LYS A 309 -11.60 -17.15 31.47
CA LYS A 309 -10.83 -16.95 30.24
C LYS A 309 -10.51 -15.47 30.06
N MET A 310 -9.32 -15.17 29.59
CA MET A 310 -8.91 -13.82 29.18
C MET A 310 -8.12 -13.95 27.88
N HIS A 311 -8.65 -13.38 26.79
CA HIS A 311 -8.09 -13.54 25.44
C HIS A 311 -7.92 -12.18 24.76
N TYR A 312 -6.95 -12.09 23.86
CA TYR A 312 -6.64 -10.90 23.08
C TYR A 312 -7.72 -10.59 22.04
N VAL A 313 -8.06 -9.31 21.87
CA VAL A 313 -8.92 -8.82 20.80
C VAL A 313 -8.04 -8.20 19.71
N GLY A 314 -7.83 -8.94 18.62
CA GLY A 314 -6.94 -8.49 17.54
C GLY A 314 -7.61 -7.57 16.52
N TRP A 315 -8.91 -7.75 16.28
CA TRP A 315 -9.61 -6.99 15.22
C TRP A 315 -11.01 -6.54 15.62
N ILE A 316 -11.41 -5.39 15.09
CA ILE A 316 -12.77 -4.87 15.17
C ILE A 316 -13.34 -4.86 13.76
N ALA A 317 -14.46 -5.54 13.56
CA ALA A 317 -15.15 -5.60 12.30
C ALA A 317 -16.50 -4.87 12.36
N LYS A 318 -16.81 -4.15 11.28
CA LYS A 318 -18.10 -3.47 11.14
C LYS A 318 -19.23 -4.50 10.99
N PRO A 319 -20.48 -4.13 11.32
CA PRO A 319 -21.61 -5.03 11.14
C PRO A 319 -21.77 -5.53 9.70
N THR A 320 -21.32 -4.73 8.72
CA THR A 320 -21.35 -5.05 7.29
C THR A 320 -20.33 -6.11 6.85
N ALA A 321 -19.33 -6.43 7.67
CA ALA A 321 -18.35 -7.49 7.41
C ALA A 321 -18.91 -8.89 7.70
N TRP A 322 -20.04 -8.97 8.40
CA TRP A 322 -20.72 -10.21 8.73
C TRP A 322 -21.30 -10.89 7.47
N ARG A 323 -21.24 -12.22 7.44
CA ARG A 323 -21.80 -13.06 6.39
C ARG A 323 -22.60 -14.20 7.04
N PRO A 324 -23.80 -14.53 6.56
CA PRO A 324 -24.55 -15.69 7.03
C PRO A 324 -23.76 -16.97 6.78
N GLY A 325 -23.93 -17.95 7.66
CA GLY A 325 -23.28 -19.27 7.59
C GLY A 325 -24.01 -20.26 6.71
#